data_AF-A0A523FVP7-F1
#
_entry.id   AF-A0A523FVP7-F1
#
_cell.length_a   1.000
_cell.length_b   1.000
_cell.length_c   1.000
_cell.angle_alpha   90.00
_cell.angle_beta   90.00
_cell.angle_gamma   90.00
#
_symmetry.space_group_name_H-M   'P 1'
#
loop_
_entity.id
_entity.type
_entity.pdbx_description
1 polymer ?
#
loop_
_entity_poly.entity_id
_entity_poly.type
_entity_poly.pdbx_seq_one_letter_code
_entity_poly.pdbx_strand_id
1 'polypeptide(L)' 'HLPVRQRERRMQGFKSPGSAQRFLSTHAAITNTFNVQRHLITRKTMHQFRGDAMKTWRTVAAAA' A
#
# COMPACT_ATOMS: atom_id res chain seq x y z
N HIS A 1 -16.39 3.54 -24.43
CA HIS A 1 -15.61 3.70 -23.18
C HIS A 1 -16.14 4.94 -22.45
N LEU A 2 -16.69 4.80 -21.24
CA LEU A 2 -17.26 5.93 -20.48
C LEU A 2 -16.21 6.48 -19.51
N PRO A 3 -15.63 7.68 -19.76
CA PRO A 3 -14.60 8.26 -18.90
C PRO A 3 -15.05 8.48 -17.45
N VAL A 4 -16.35 8.73 -17.21
CA VAL A 4 -16.93 8.85 -15.87
C VAL A 4 -16.76 7.57 -15.05
N ARG A 5 -17.01 6.40 -15.65
CA ARG A 5 -16.85 5.09 -14.98
C ARG A 5 -15.41 4.77 -14.64
N GLN A 6 -14.45 5.32 -15.40
CA GLN A 6 -13.03 5.16 -15.11
C GLN A 6 -12.61 6.02 -13.91
N ARG A 7 -13.13 7.25 -13.83
CA ARG A 7 -12.92 8.14 -12.67
C ARG A 7 -13.51 7.55 -11.39
N GLU A 8 -14.74 7.05 -11.43
CA GLU A 8 -15.38 6.39 -10.30
C GLU A 8 -14.61 5.15 -9.82
N ARG A 9 -14.14 4.31 -10.75
CA ARG A 9 -13.29 3.15 -10.42
C ARG A 9 -11.98 3.55 -9.76
N ARG A 10 -11.32 4.62 -10.23
CA ARG A 10 -10.11 5.17 -9.56
C ARG A 10 -10.43 5.69 -8.15
N MET A 11 -11.64 6.22 -7.94
CA MET A 11 -12.11 6.62 -6.62
C MET A 11 -12.52 5.45 -5.74
N GLN A 12 -12.58 4.19 -6.21
CA GLN A 12 -12.86 2.99 -5.39
C GLN A 12 -14.03 3.14 -4.37
N GLY A 13 -15.06 3.94 -4.69
CA GLY A 13 -16.20 4.22 -3.79
C GLY A 13 -16.04 5.42 -2.83
N PHE A 14 -14.93 6.16 -2.89
CA PHE A 14 -14.75 7.42 -2.16
C PHE A 14 -15.66 8.53 -2.70
N LYS A 15 -16.32 9.25 -1.78
CA LYS A 15 -17.21 10.37 -2.09
C LYS A 15 -16.50 11.61 -2.63
N SER A 16 -15.18 11.74 -2.41
CA SER A 16 -14.39 12.85 -2.93
C SER A 16 -12.95 12.44 -3.28
N PRO A 17 -12.29 13.13 -4.23
CA PRO A 17 -10.88 12.90 -4.54
C PRO A 17 -9.96 13.14 -3.34
N GLY A 18 -10.27 14.12 -2.48
CA GLY A 18 -9.44 14.44 -1.31
C GLY A 18 -9.43 13.33 -0.26
N SER A 19 -10.58 12.68 -0.01
CA SER A 19 -10.62 11.53 0.91
C SER A 19 -9.92 10.32 0.33
N ALA A 20 -10.08 10.07 -0.98
CA ALA A 20 -9.33 9.03 -1.68
C ALA A 20 -7.83 9.27 -1.58
N GLN A 21 -7.35 10.49 -1.83
CA GLN A 21 -5.94 10.82 -1.79
C GLN A 21 -5.33 10.64 -0.40
N ARG A 22 -6.02 11.08 0.66
CA ARG A 22 -5.55 10.88 2.04
C ARG A 22 -5.47 9.41 2.39
N PHE A 23 -6.51 8.64 2.07
CA PHE A 23 -6.52 7.20 2.27
C PHE A 23 -5.36 6.54 1.53
N LEU A 24 -5.22 6.81 0.23
CA LEU A 24 -4.16 6.26 -0.61
C LEU A 24 -2.77 6.67 -0.12
N SER A 25 -2.56 7.91 0.34
CA SER A 25 -1.25 8.35 0.84
C SER A 25 -0.83 7.56 2.07
N THR A 26 -1.73 7.32 3.02
CA THR A 26 -1.44 6.53 4.23
C THR A 26 -1.27 5.05 3.89
N HIS A 27 -2.15 4.50 3.07
CA HIS A 27 -2.11 3.07 2.71
C HIS A 27 -0.97 2.72 1.75
N ALA A 28 -0.56 3.64 0.87
CA ALA A 28 0.51 3.42 -0.10
C ALA A 28 1.85 3.16 0.58
N ALA A 29 2.14 3.85 1.68
CA ALA A 29 3.35 3.61 2.47
C ALA A 29 3.40 2.15 2.96
N ILE A 30 2.28 1.65 3.50
CA ILE A 30 2.16 0.27 3.97
C ILE A 30 2.29 -0.72 2.80
N THR A 31 1.56 -0.50 1.71
CA THR A 31 1.64 -1.42 0.57
C THR A 31 3.03 -1.43 -0.04
N ASN A 32 3.72 -0.30 -0.14
CA ASN A 32 5.07 -0.23 -0.68
C ASN A 32 6.08 -1.01 0.17
N THR A 33 5.97 -0.97 1.50
CA THR A 33 6.88 -1.72 2.39
C THR A 33 6.68 -3.24 2.32
N PHE A 34 5.46 -3.69 2.05
CA PHE A 34 5.13 -5.12 2.02
C PHE A 34 5.02 -5.73 0.61
N ASN A 35 4.85 -4.90 -0.43
CA ASN A 35 4.72 -5.34 -1.82
C ASN A 35 6.08 -5.60 -2.46
N VAL A 36 6.69 -6.70 -2.03
CA VAL A 36 7.92 -7.20 -2.63
C VAL A 36 7.56 -8.03 -3.87
N GLN A 37 8.36 -7.90 -4.94
CA GLN A 37 8.19 -8.68 -6.18
C GLN A 37 8.50 -10.16 -5.95
N ARG A 38 7.55 -10.89 -5.33
CA ARG A 38 7.72 -12.28 -4.87
C ARG A 38 8.13 -13.28 -5.94
N HIS A 39 7.89 -12.95 -7.20
CA HIS A 39 8.24 -13.77 -8.36
C HIS A 39 9.70 -13.58 -8.80
N LEU A 40 10.40 -12.57 -8.27
CA LEU A 40 11.81 -12.31 -8.54
C LEU A 40 12.74 -12.76 -7.41
N ILE A 41 12.20 -13.26 -6.30
CA ILE A 41 12.98 -13.57 -5.10
C ILE A 41 12.67 -14.95 -4.55
N THR A 42 13.64 -15.52 -3.83
CA THR A 42 13.46 -16.80 -3.15
C THR A 42 12.56 -16.66 -1.93
N ARG A 43 12.02 -17.78 -1.45
CA ARG A 43 11.21 -17.82 -0.23
C ARG A 43 11.98 -17.35 1.01
N LYS A 44 13.29 -17.63 1.09
CA LYS A 44 14.15 -17.18 2.20
C LYS A 44 14.28 -15.65 2.21
N THR A 45 14.58 -15.08 1.05
CA THR A 45 14.69 -13.63 0.86
C THR A 45 13.35 -12.93 1.15
N MET A 46 12.23 -13.53 0.74
CA MET A 46 10.90 -13.02 1.06
C MET A 46 10.63 -12.98 2.57
N HIS A 47 11.04 -14.02 3.31
CA HIS A 47 10.90 -14.05 4.78
C HIS A 47 11.71 -12.94 5.46
N GLN A 48 12.93 -12.68 5.00
CA GLN A 48 13.77 -11.59 5.52
C GLN A 48 13.11 -10.23 5.30
N PHE A 49 12.71 -9.92 4.06
CA PHE A 49 12.05 -8.65 3.76
C PHE A 49 10.75 -8.44 4.53
N ARG A 50 9.98 -9.50 4.76
CA ARG A 50 8.78 -9.42 5.62
C ARG A 50 9.12 -9.15 7.09
N GLY A 51 10.21 -9.74 7.59
CA GLY A 51 10.72 -9.47 8.94
C GLY A 51 11.15 -8.02 9.12
N ASP A 52 11.91 -7.50 8.16
CA ASP A 52 12.38 -6.11 8.16
C ASP A 52 11.21 -5.12 8.04
N ALA A 53 10.28 -5.37 7.11
CA ALA A 53 9.07 -4.55 6.97
C ALA A 53 8.24 -4.52 8.26
N MET A 54 8.07 -5.66 8.94
CA MET A 54 7.37 -5.73 10.22
C MET A 54 8.11 -4.99 11.33
N LYS A 55 9.44 -5.03 11.36
CA LYS A 55 10.25 -4.27 12.33
C LYS A 55 10.05 -2.76 12.12
N THR A 56 10.17 -2.29 10.87
CA THR A 56 9.92 -0.90 10.51
C THR A 56 8.50 -0.47 10.88
N TRP A 57 7.49 -1.32 10.61
CA TRP A 57 6.10 -1.04 10.97
C TRP A 57 5.91 -0.86 12.47
N ARG A 58 6.50 -1.74 13.31
CA ARG A 58 6.43 -1.60 14.76
C ARG A 58 7.06 -0.29 15.26
N THR A 59 8.17 0.13 14.67
CA THR A 59 8.80 1.42 15.02
C THR A 59 7.91 2.60 14.68
N VAL A 60 7.33 2.62 13.48
CA VAL A 60 6.43 3.71 13.04
C VAL A 60 5.16 3.73 13.88
N ALA A 61 4.57 2.56 14.16
CA ALA A 61 3.35 2.45 14.98
C ALA A 61 3.57 2.82 16.45
N ALA A 62 4.78 2.64 16.99
CA ALA A 62 5.12 3.06 18.35
C ALA A 62 5.47 4.56 18.45
N ALA A 63 5.79 5.21 17.33
CA ALA A 63 6.12 6.63 17.25
C ALA A 63 4.90 7.53 16.92
N ALA A 64 3.74 6.91 16.65
CA ALA A 64 2.47 7.57 16.34
C ALA A 64 1.56 7.60 17.56
#